data_AF-A0A935V2S5-F1
#
_entry.id   AF-A0A935V2S5-F1
#
_cell.length_a   1.000
_cell.length_b   1.000
_cell.length_c   1.000
_cell.angle_alpha   90.00
_cell.angle_beta   90.00
_cell.angle_gamma   90.00
#
_symmetry.space_group_name_H-M   'P 1'
#
loop_
_entity.id
_entity.type
_entity.pdbx_description
1 polymer ?
#
loop_
_entity_poly.entity_id
_entity_poly.type
_entity_poly.pdbx_seq_one_letter_code
_entity_poly.pdbx_strand_id
1 'polypeptide(L)'
;MARMGGGGGGGVRDPPWAAGAPGPVFVAVPFDELLLEEGVRVSLAMKLFDGGAVSLRQGAKMADMSLSEFMAECSARDVPLVRYPPEDLAQEMAVLDALPDRR
;
A
#
# COMPACT_ATOMS: atom_id res chain seq x y z
N MET A 1 61.29 6.99 -29.02
CA MET A 1 60.78 8.02 -28.10
C MET A 1 59.38 7.63 -27.67
N ALA A 2 59.22 7.34 -26.38
CA ALA A 2 57.95 6.98 -25.76
C ALA A 2 57.12 8.24 -25.44
N ARG A 3 55.80 8.16 -25.57
CA ARG A 3 54.89 8.85 -24.65
C ARG A 3 53.72 7.93 -24.28
N MET A 4 53.78 7.53 -23.01
CA MET A 4 52.70 6.97 -22.20
C MET A 4 51.59 8.01 -21.99
N GLY A 5 50.38 7.50 -21.79
CA GLY A 5 49.18 8.20 -21.33
C GLY A 5 47.98 7.32 -21.68
N GLY A 6 47.50 6.41 -20.84
CA GLY A 6 47.32 6.54 -19.40
C GLY A 6 46.00 7.26 -19.16
N GLY A 7 44.90 6.51 -19.15
CA GLY A 7 43.55 7.02 -18.95
C GLY A 7 42.59 5.86 -18.76
N GLY A 8 42.73 5.17 -17.63
CA GLY A 8 41.82 4.10 -17.22
C GLY A 8 40.43 4.67 -16.99
N GLY A 9 39.58 4.58 -18.01
CA GLY A 9 38.14 4.69 -17.85
C GLY A 9 37.67 3.47 -17.09
N GLY A 10 37.68 3.55 -15.76
CA GLY A 10 37.01 2.62 -14.87
C GLY A 10 35.53 2.66 -15.19
N GLY A 11 35.12 1.92 -16.21
CA GLY A 11 33.74 1.68 -16.55
C GLY A 11 33.12 0.95 -15.38
N VAL A 12 32.52 1.70 -14.46
CA VAL A 12 31.48 1.18 -13.59
C VAL A 12 30.43 0.65 -14.55
N ARG A 13 30.50 -0.66 -14.81
CA ARG A 13 29.46 -1.36 -15.56
C ARG A 13 28.18 -1.10 -14.79
N ASP A 14 27.20 -0.48 -15.44
CA ASP A 14 25.88 -0.35 -14.86
C ASP A 14 25.43 -1.74 -14.37
N PRO A 15 25.00 -1.85 -13.10
CA PRO A 15 24.64 -3.14 -12.56
C PRO A 15 23.47 -3.72 -13.36
N PRO A 16 23.37 -5.05 -13.48
CA PRO A 16 22.43 -5.72 -14.38
C PRO A 16 20.95 -5.41 -14.12
N TRP A 17 20.61 -4.80 -12.97
CA TRP A 17 19.26 -4.33 -12.63
C TRP A 17 18.91 -2.94 -13.18
N ALA A 18 19.89 -2.15 -13.63
CA ALA A 18 19.69 -0.80 -14.19
C ALA A 18 18.99 -0.81 -15.57
N ALA A 19 18.90 -1.97 -16.21
CA ALA A 19 18.11 -2.18 -17.42
C ALA A 19 16.64 -2.51 -17.07
N GLY A 20 15.89 -1.51 -16.63
CA GLY A 20 14.42 -1.55 -16.66
C GLY A 20 13.68 -2.21 -15.49
N ALA A 21 14.36 -2.63 -14.42
CA ALA A 21 13.68 -3.03 -13.18
C ALA A 21 13.54 -1.82 -12.24
N PRO A 22 12.41 -1.67 -11.52
CA PRO A 22 12.31 -0.64 -10.49
C PRO A 22 13.42 -0.88 -9.46
N GLY A 23 14.22 0.16 -9.21
CA GLY A 23 15.26 0.12 -8.19
C GLY A 23 14.68 -0.11 -6.79
N PRO A 24 15.54 -0.39 -5.78
CA PRO A 24 15.09 -0.57 -4.41
C PRO A 24 14.29 0.64 -3.92
N VAL A 25 13.13 0.39 -3.31
CA VAL A 25 12.29 1.42 -2.70
C VAL A 25 12.56 1.45 -1.20
N PHE A 26 12.87 2.63 -0.68
CA PHE A 26 12.98 2.89 0.75
C PHE A 26 11.65 3.46 1.24
N VAL A 27 11.10 2.88 2.31
CA VAL A 27 9.83 3.32 2.90
C VAL A 27 10.06 3.57 4.39
N ALA A 28 9.61 4.72 4.88
CA ALA A 28 9.55 4.99 6.30
C ALA A 28 8.27 4.37 6.87
N VAL A 29 8.41 3.42 7.78
CA VAL A 29 7.28 2.82 8.49
C VAL A 29 7.32 3.33 9.93
N PRO A 30 6.26 3.98 10.42
CA PRO A 30 6.17 4.37 11.82
C PRO A 30 6.33 3.14 12.73
N PHE A 31 7.15 3.28 13.77
CA PHE A 31 7.36 2.24 14.76
C PHE A 31 6.30 2.37 15.87
N ASP A 32 5.11 1.82 15.62
CA ASP A 32 3.91 1.89 16.46
C ASP A 32 3.44 0.51 16.92
N GLU A 33 2.42 0.45 17.78
CA GLU A 33 1.80 -0.79 18.26
C GLU A 33 1.42 -1.75 17.13
N LEU A 34 0.87 -1.24 16.01
CA LEU A 34 0.56 -2.07 14.85
C LEU A 34 1.79 -2.80 14.31
N LEU A 35 2.92 -2.09 14.19
CA LEU A 35 4.18 -2.72 13.76
C LEU A 35 4.70 -3.71 14.81
N LEU A 36 4.55 -3.42 16.10
CA LEU A 36 5.01 -4.28 17.18
C LEU A 36 4.22 -5.60 17.26
N GLU A 37 2.92 -5.54 17.05
CA GLU A 37 2.02 -6.69 17.16
C GLU A 37 2.04 -7.58 15.90
N GLU A 38 1.95 -6.96 14.72
CA GLU A 38 1.74 -7.69 13.44
C GLU A 38 2.99 -7.75 12.54
N GLY A 39 4.02 -6.99 12.90
CA GLY A 39 5.24 -6.86 12.11
C GLY A 39 5.10 -5.94 10.89
N VAL A 40 6.24 -5.75 10.21
CA VAL A 40 6.39 -4.76 9.12
C VAL A 40 5.45 -5.05 7.95
N ARG A 41 5.22 -6.33 7.62
CA ARG A 41 4.47 -6.73 6.42
C ARG A 41 3.01 -6.29 6.49
N VAL A 42 2.34 -6.62 7.60
CA VAL A 42 0.93 -6.27 7.83
C VAL A 42 0.80 -4.76 8.07
N SER A 43 1.65 -4.18 8.92
CA SER A 43 1.64 -2.74 9.20
C SER A 43 1.78 -1.89 7.93
N LEU A 44 2.72 -2.26 7.04
CA LEU A 44 2.91 -1.58 5.76
C LEU A 44 1.73 -1.77 4.82
N ALA A 45 1.21 -2.99 4.69
CA ALA A 45 0.06 -3.27 3.82
C ALA A 45 -1.17 -2.47 4.24
N MET A 46 -1.45 -2.40 5.55
CA MET A 46 -2.57 -1.67 6.12
C MET A 46 -2.44 -0.16 5.90
N LYS A 47 -1.25 0.42 6.15
CA LYS A 47 -1.00 1.86 5.91
C LYS A 47 -1.10 2.24 4.43
N LEU A 48 -0.60 1.39 3.53
CA LEU A 48 -0.72 1.63 2.09
C LEU A 48 -2.16 1.50 1.60
N PHE A 49 -2.93 0.57 2.16
CA PHE A 49 -4.35 0.44 1.87
C PHE A 49 -5.13 1.64 2.39
N ASP A 50 -4.85 2.07 3.63
CA ASP A 50 -5.52 3.21 4.25
C ASP A 50 -5.25 4.51 3.48
N GLY A 51 -4.01 4.70 3.02
CA GLY A 51 -3.63 5.81 2.14
C GLY A 51 -4.13 5.69 0.68
N GLY A 52 -4.86 4.62 0.32
CA GLY A 52 -5.37 4.40 -1.03
C GLY A 52 -4.31 4.06 -2.09
N ALA A 53 -3.07 3.78 -1.67
CA ALA A 53 -1.96 3.44 -2.58
C ALA A 53 -2.07 2.02 -3.14
N VAL A 54 -2.76 1.13 -2.42
CA VAL A 54 -3.07 -0.23 -2.88
C VAL A 54 -4.55 -0.54 -2.67
N SER A 55 -5.11 -1.37 -3.53
CA SER A 55 -6.44 -1.94 -3.32
C SER A 55 -6.46 -2.93 -2.15
N LEU A 56 -7.66 -3.21 -1.63
CA LEU A 56 -7.87 -4.19 -0.54
C LEU A 56 -7.24 -5.56 -0.85
N ARG A 57 -7.42 -6.06 -2.09
CA ARG A 57 -6.85 -7.35 -2.52
C ARG A 57 -5.32 -7.30 -2.62
N GLN A 58 -4.76 -6.17 -3.03
CA GLN A 58 -3.30 -5.99 -3.05
C GLN A 58 -2.75 -5.91 -1.62
N GLY A 59 -3.42 -5.21 -0.71
CA GLY A 59 -3.09 -5.18 0.71
C GLY A 59 -3.09 -6.57 1.34
N ALA A 60 -4.15 -7.35 1.16
CA ALA A 60 -4.24 -8.74 1.64
C ALA A 60 -3.08 -9.61 1.12
N LYS A 61 -2.78 -9.52 -0.18
CA LYS A 61 -1.64 -10.22 -0.78
C LYS A 61 -0.29 -9.78 -0.17
N MET A 62 -0.12 -8.49 0.09
CA MET A 62 1.10 -7.96 0.71
C MET A 62 1.26 -8.45 2.15
N ALA A 63 0.15 -8.48 2.91
CA ALA A 63 0.08 -8.98 4.28
C ALA A 63 0.21 -10.51 4.39
N ASP A 64 0.13 -11.23 3.27
CA ASP A 64 0.12 -12.70 3.21
C ASP A 64 -1.10 -13.32 3.92
N MET A 65 -2.23 -12.64 3.76
CA MET A 65 -3.52 -12.99 4.34
C MET A 65 -4.54 -13.28 3.24
N SER A 66 -5.54 -14.09 3.55
CA SER A 66 -6.76 -14.13 2.73
C SER A 66 -7.44 -12.75 2.75
N LEU A 67 -8.30 -12.50 1.74
CA LEU A 67 -9.05 -11.24 1.67
C LEU A 67 -9.91 -11.02 2.92
N SER A 68 -10.55 -12.08 3.43
CA SER A 68 -11.40 -12.04 4.63
C SER A 68 -10.62 -11.74 5.90
N GLU A 69 -9.44 -12.35 6.07
CA GLU A 69 -8.57 -12.07 7.23
C GLU A 69 -8.13 -10.61 7.20
N PHE A 70 -7.64 -10.13 6.05
CA PHE A 70 -7.20 -8.74 5.93
C PHE A 70 -8.34 -7.73 6.18
N MET A 71 -9.57 -8.05 5.74
CA MET A 71 -10.75 -7.23 6.05
C MET A 71 -11.05 -7.19 7.55
N ALA A 72 -10.94 -8.34 8.24
CA ALA A 72 -11.12 -8.42 9.68
C ALA A 72 -10.04 -7.61 10.42
N GLU A 73 -8.78 -7.72 10.01
CA GLU A 73 -7.67 -6.97 10.60
C GLU A 73 -7.82 -5.46 10.42
N CYS A 74 -8.27 -5.01 9.24
CA CYS A 74 -8.59 -3.59 9.01
C CYS A 74 -9.74 -3.12 9.92
N SER A 75 -10.80 -3.92 10.04
CA SER A 75 -11.95 -3.57 10.89
C SER A 75 -11.59 -3.52 12.37
N ALA A 76 -10.70 -4.40 12.84
CA ALA A 76 -10.25 -4.42 14.23
C ALA A 76 -9.44 -3.16 14.62
N ARG A 77 -8.98 -2.39 13.62
CA ARG A 77 -8.10 -1.23 13.77
C ARG A 77 -8.69 0.06 13.19
N ASP A 78 -10.02 0.08 13.02
CA ASP A 78 -10.78 1.22 12.52
C ASP A 78 -10.31 1.74 11.16
N VAL A 79 -9.74 0.88 10.31
CA VAL A 79 -9.35 1.23 8.94
C VAL A 79 -10.56 1.06 8.00
N PRO A 80 -11.04 2.14 7.35
CA PRO A 80 -12.23 2.07 6.50
C PRO A 80 -12.02 1.17 5.27
N LEU A 81 -12.86 0.15 5.12
CA LEU A 81 -12.86 -0.74 3.95
C LEU A 81 -13.46 -0.09 2.71
N VAL A 82 -14.46 0.79 2.91
CA VAL A 82 -15.13 1.57 1.88
C VAL A 82 -15.12 3.03 2.33
N ARG A 83 -14.63 3.92 1.46
CA ARG A 83 -14.61 5.36 1.70
C ARG A 83 -15.75 5.99 0.93
N TYR A 84 -16.91 6.07 1.55
CA TYR A 84 -18.06 6.80 1.01
C TYR A 84 -18.12 8.20 1.63
N PRO A 85 -18.29 9.27 0.83
CA PRO A 85 -18.49 10.60 1.39
C PRO A 85 -19.75 10.61 2.27
N PRO A 86 -19.71 11.25 3.45
CA PRO A 86 -20.87 11.30 4.35
C PRO A 86 -22.09 11.97 3.70
N GLU A 87 -21.87 12.92 2.79
CA GLU A 87 -22.92 13.58 2.00
C GLU A 87 -23.68 12.61 1.09
N ASP A 88 -22.96 11.70 0.43
CA ASP A 88 -23.55 10.72 -0.47
C ASP A 88 -24.38 9.70 0.33
N LEU A 89 -23.87 9.29 1.51
CA LEU A 89 -24.61 8.40 2.41
C LEU A 89 -25.90 9.05 2.92
N ALA A 90 -25.85 10.32 3.32
CA ALA A 90 -27.04 11.05 3.80
C ALA A 90 -28.11 11.15 2.71
N GLN A 91 -27.70 11.38 1.45
CA GLN A 91 -28.61 11.42 0.32
C GLN A 91 -29.27 10.06 0.06
N GLU A 92 -28.50 8.97 0.11
CA GLU A 92 -29.04 7.61 -0.04
C GLU A 92 -30.01 7.24 1.10
N MET A 93 -29.69 7.61 2.34
CA MET A 93 -30.58 7.38 3.47
C MET A 93 -31.90 8.14 3.34
N ALA A 94 -31.86 9.40 2.89
CA ALA A 94 -33.07 10.17 2.64
C ALA A 94 -33.95 9.56 1.52
N VAL A 95 -33.33 8.98 0.50
CA VAL A 95 -34.06 8.21 -0.53
C VAL A 95 -34.70 6.98 0.09
N LEU A 96 -33.98 6.22 0.92
CA LEU A 96 -34.49 5.02 1.57
C LEU A 96 -35.67 5.33 2.51
N ASP A 97 -35.59 6.40 3.29
CA ASP A 97 -36.65 6.87 4.20
C ASP A 97 -37.91 7.32 3.45
N ALA A 98 -37.76 7.84 2.22
CA ALA A 98 -38.85 8.27 1.38
C ALA A 98 -39.51 7.13 0.59
N LEU A 99 -38.97 5.90 0.63
CA LEU A 99 -39.60 4.76 -0.02
C LEU A 99 -40.87 4.36 0.74
N PRO A 100 -42.03 4.21 0.06
CA PRO A 100 -43.23 3.71 0.70
C PRO A 100 -42.98 2.29 1.21
N ASP A 101 -43.50 1.96 2.40
CA ASP A 101 -43.32 0.66 3.06
C ASP A 101 -43.77 -0.45 2.10
N ARG A 102 -42.79 -1.15 1.50
CA ARG A 102 -43.02 -2.30 0.61
C ARG A 102 -43.22 -3.52 1.49
N ARG A 103 -44.29 -3.53 2.29
CA ARG A 103 -44.81 -4.75 2.93
C ARG A 103 -45.71 -5.52 1.98
#